data_AF-A0A1Z9AQ03-F1
#
_entry.id   AF-A0A1Z9AQ03-F1
#
_cell.length_a   1.000
_cell.length_b   1.000
_cell.length_c   1.000
_cell.angle_alpha   90.00
_cell.angle_beta   90.00
_cell.angle_gamma   90.00
#
_symmetry.space_group_name_H-M   'P 1'
#
loop_
_entity.id
_entity.type
_entity.pdbx_description
1 polymer ?
#
loop_
_entity_poly.entity_id
_entity_poly.type
_entity_poly.pdbx_seq_one_letter_code
_entity_poly.pdbx_strand_id
1 'polypeptide(L)'
;MSKKSYNYLALRGANVDDMEYVEEFGLPEDVAYTPRINDVMLKRVYDENIAEGVSEEVATQNFNTAKRDIKELLAKNGMLK
;
A
#
# COMPACT_ATOMS: atom_id res chain seq x y z
N MET A 1 2.75 23.88 -1.41
CA MET A 1 3.58 22.71 -1.03
C MET A 1 2.95 21.49 -1.68
N SER A 2 3.73 20.65 -2.38
CA SER A 2 3.20 19.38 -2.87
C SER A 2 2.87 18.47 -1.69
N LYS A 3 1.73 17.76 -1.74
CA LYS A 3 1.40 16.76 -0.72
C LYS A 3 2.38 15.59 -0.85
N LYS A 4 2.77 14.99 0.27
CA LYS A 4 3.59 13.78 0.24
C LYS A 4 2.69 12.58 -0.05
N SER A 5 3.00 11.83 -1.10
CA SER A 5 2.36 10.55 -1.43
C SER A 5 2.84 9.44 -0.51
N TYR A 6 1.92 8.60 -0.05
CA TYR A 6 2.16 7.48 0.85
C TYR A 6 2.04 6.12 0.14
N ASN A 7 1.58 6.06 -1.11
CA ASN A 7 1.45 4.82 -1.86
C ASN A 7 2.80 4.10 -2.02
N TYR A 8 2.74 2.79 -2.14
CA TYR A 8 3.93 1.93 -2.18
C TYR A 8 4.91 2.26 -3.31
N LEU A 9 4.42 2.72 -4.48
CA LEU A 9 5.28 3.09 -5.61
C LEU A 9 6.04 4.39 -5.31
N ALA A 10 5.35 5.40 -4.79
CA ALA A 10 5.97 6.65 -4.36
C ALA A 10 7.01 6.43 -3.26
N LEU A 11 6.73 5.56 -2.29
CA LEU A 11 7.67 5.19 -1.23
C LEU A 11 8.97 4.55 -1.76
N ARG A 12 8.92 3.95 -2.97
CA ARG A 12 10.07 3.38 -3.68
C ARG A 12 10.72 4.36 -4.67
N GLY A 13 10.27 5.62 -4.71
CA GLY A 13 10.83 6.68 -5.54
C GLY A 13 10.17 6.85 -6.91
N ALA A 14 9.07 6.14 -7.19
CA ALA A 14 8.29 6.42 -8.40
C ALA A 14 7.59 7.78 -8.29
N ASN A 15 7.46 8.49 -9.42
CA ASN A 15 6.69 9.72 -9.47
C ASN A 15 5.20 9.40 -9.70
N VAL A 16 4.56 8.81 -8.69
CA VAL A 16 3.13 8.44 -8.70
C VAL A 16 2.43 9.13 -7.53
N ASP A 17 1.42 9.93 -7.83
CA ASP A 17 0.61 10.58 -6.80
C ASP A 17 -0.35 9.59 -6.12
N ASP A 18 -0.70 9.80 -4.85
CA ASP A 18 -1.69 8.94 -4.19
C ASP A 18 -3.05 8.98 -4.88
N MET A 19 -3.44 10.09 -5.51
CA MET A 19 -4.69 10.17 -6.27
C MET A 19 -4.63 9.34 -7.54
N GLU A 20 -3.50 9.36 -8.26
CA GLU A 20 -3.29 8.48 -9.43
C GLU A 20 -3.35 7.01 -9.02
N TYR A 21 -2.76 6.67 -7.87
CA TYR A 21 -2.80 5.32 -7.31
C TYR A 21 -4.21 4.90 -6.89
N VAL A 22 -4.96 5.80 -6.26
CA VAL A 22 -6.35 5.59 -5.88
C VAL A 22 -7.23 5.32 -7.10
N GLU A 23 -7.06 6.10 -8.16
CA GLU A 23 -7.81 5.96 -9.42
C GLU A 23 -7.49 4.63 -10.11
N GLU A 24 -6.20 4.31 -10.29
CA GLU A 24 -5.74 3.10 -10.96
C GLU A 24 -6.24 1.83 -10.26
N PHE A 25 -6.19 1.80 -8.92
CA PHE A 25 -6.54 0.62 -8.13
C PHE A 25 -7.96 0.67 -7.54
N GLY A 26 -8.77 1.67 -7.90
CA GLY A 26 -10.14 1.85 -7.41
C GLY A 26 -10.26 1.86 -5.88
N LEU A 27 -9.34 2.55 -5.20
CA LEU A 27 -9.33 2.66 -3.74
C LEU A 27 -10.28 3.79 -3.26
N PRO A 28 -10.67 3.82 -1.97
CA PRO A 28 -11.43 4.95 -1.43
C PRO A 28 -10.60 6.23 -1.45
N GLU A 29 -11.13 7.34 -1.98
CA GLU A 29 -10.39 8.62 -2.08
C GLU A 29 -9.90 9.16 -0.73
N ASP A 30 -10.62 8.87 0.35
CA ASP A 30 -10.29 9.35 1.70
C ASP A 30 -9.01 8.72 2.29
N VAL A 31 -8.42 7.73 1.62
CA VAL A 31 -7.14 7.11 2.02
C VAL A 31 -5.93 7.84 1.43
N ALA A 32 -6.13 8.69 0.41
CA ALA A 32 -5.04 9.40 -0.27
C ALA A 32 -4.27 10.31 0.70
N TYR A 33 -2.95 10.37 0.52
CA TYR A 33 -2.02 11.15 1.34
C TYR A 33 -2.01 10.75 2.81
N THR A 34 -2.35 9.49 3.11
CA THR A 34 -2.28 8.92 4.44
C THR A 34 -1.60 7.55 4.39
N PRO A 35 -0.93 7.09 5.47
CA PRO A 35 -0.37 5.74 5.53
C PRO A 35 -1.40 4.62 5.23
N ARG A 36 -2.70 4.90 5.49
CA ARG A 36 -3.82 3.96 5.34
C ARG A 36 -4.02 3.46 3.91
N ILE A 37 -3.55 4.19 2.90
CA ILE A 37 -3.60 3.73 1.49
C ILE A 37 -2.95 2.36 1.31
N ASN A 38 -1.83 2.12 2.02
CA ASN A 38 -1.12 0.86 1.96
C ASN A 38 -1.88 -0.27 2.67
N ASP A 39 -2.53 0.01 3.81
CA ASP A 39 -3.32 -1.00 4.52
C ASP A 39 -4.52 -1.46 3.68
N VAL A 40 -5.20 -0.54 3.00
CA VAL A 40 -6.31 -0.86 2.11
C VAL A 40 -5.83 -1.65 0.90
N MET A 41 -4.72 -1.24 0.27
CA MET A 41 -4.15 -1.99 -0.85
C MET A 41 -3.69 -3.39 -0.43
N LEU A 42 -3.04 -3.54 0.72
CA LEU A 42 -2.62 -4.83 1.27
C LEU A 42 -3.81 -5.75 1.51
N LYS A 43 -4.90 -5.23 2.10
CA LYS A 43 -6.12 -6.01 2.31
C LYS A 43 -6.72 -6.45 0.97
N ARG A 44 -6.79 -5.54 -0.01
CA ARG A 44 -7.27 -5.85 -1.35
C ARG A 44 -6.48 -7.00 -1.98
N VAL A 45 -5.15 -6.91 -1.99
CA VAL A 45 -4.27 -7.96 -2.53
C VAL A 45 -4.44 -9.27 -1.77
N TYR A 46 -4.64 -9.23 -0.45
CA TYR A 46 -4.94 -10.43 0.33
C TYR A 46 -6.25 -11.08 -0.11
N ASP A 47 -7.33 -10.29 -0.20
CA ASP A 47 -8.65 -10.79 -0.61
C ASP A 47 -8.61 -11.35 -2.05
N GLU A 48 -7.88 -10.69 -2.97
CA GLU A 48 -7.64 -11.16 -4.34
C GLU A 48 -6.89 -12.50 -4.36
N ASN A 49 -5.82 -12.64 -3.58
CA ASN A 49 -5.09 -13.91 -3.47
C ASN A 49 -5.99 -15.06 -2.99
N ILE A 50 -6.82 -14.82 -1.97
CA ILE A 50 -7.77 -15.83 -1.48
C ILE A 50 -8.79 -16.20 -2.56
N ALA A 51 -9.32 -15.20 -3.29
CA ALA A 51 -10.27 -15.43 -4.38
C ALA A 51 -9.66 -16.20 -5.55
N GLU A 52 -8.37 -16.00 -5.83
CA GLU A 52 -7.61 -16.73 -6.86
C GLU A 52 -7.16 -18.13 -6.43
N GLY A 53 -7.45 -18.54 -5.19
CA GLY A 53 -7.14 -19.87 -4.67
C GLY A 53 -5.72 -20.02 -4.09
N VAL A 54 -5.03 -18.90 -3.84
CA VAL A 54 -3.81 -18.92 -3.01
C VAL A 54 -4.19 -19.38 -1.61
N SER A 55 -3.39 -20.25 -1.01
CA SER A 55 -3.66 -20.73 0.34
C SER A 55 -3.63 -19.58 1.35
N GLU A 56 -4.48 -19.67 2.37
CA GLU A 56 -4.55 -18.65 3.44
C GLU A 56 -3.20 -18.43 4.11
N GLU A 57 -2.42 -19.50 4.30
CA GLU A 57 -1.06 -19.42 4.85
C GLU A 57 -0.15 -18.55 3.96
N VAL A 58 -0.11 -18.81 2.65
CA VAL A 58 0.73 -18.07 1.71
C VAL A 58 0.26 -16.62 1.57
N ALA A 59 -1.06 -16.39 1.47
CA ALA A 59 -1.63 -15.06 1.43
C ALA A 59 -1.28 -14.24 2.69
N THR A 60 -1.34 -14.88 3.87
CA THR A 60 -0.97 -14.27 5.15
C THR A 60 0.53 -13.96 5.24
N GLN A 61 1.39 -14.87 4.76
CA GLN A 61 2.84 -14.65 4.70
C GLN A 61 3.19 -13.48 3.77
N ASN A 62 2.56 -13.40 2.59
CA ASN A 62 2.73 -12.30 1.65
C ASN A 62 2.28 -10.97 2.24
N PHE A 63 1.09 -10.93 2.85
CA PHE A 63 0.56 -9.76 3.53
C PHE A 63 1.51 -9.23 4.61
N ASN A 64 1.98 -10.12 5.50
CA ASN A 64 2.88 -9.73 6.59
C ASN A 64 4.24 -9.24 6.08
N THR A 65 4.77 -9.88 5.04
CA THR A 65 6.04 -9.47 4.42
C THR A 65 5.93 -8.09 3.80
N ALA A 66 4.89 -7.85 2.99
CA ALA A 66 4.65 -6.56 2.36
C ALA A 66 4.37 -5.45 3.38
N LYS A 67 3.60 -5.75 4.44
CA LYS A 67 3.36 -4.82 5.56
C LYS A 67 4.65 -4.39 6.25
N ARG A 68 5.59 -5.33 6.47
CA ARG A 68 6.90 -5.02 7.03
C ARG A 68 7.71 -4.12 6.08
N ASP A 69 7.75 -4.45 4.78
CA ASP A 69 8.46 -3.64 3.79
C ASP A 69 7.93 -2.21 3.72
N ILE A 70 6.60 -2.02 3.68
CA ILE A 70 5.95 -0.71 3.73
C ILE A 70 6.37 0.07 4.98
N LYS A 71 6.39 -0.58 6.16
CA LYS A 71 6.83 0.07 7.40
C LYS A 71 8.28 0.54 7.32
N GLU A 72 9.17 -0.27 6.75
CA GLU A 72 10.57 0.10 6.54
C GLU A 72 10.71 1.26 5.55
N LEU A 73 9.95 1.25 4.46
CA LEU A 73 9.94 2.33 3.48
C LEU A 73 9.42 3.64 4.09
N LEU A 74 8.33 3.59 4.85
CA LEU A 74 7.83 4.75 5.58
C LEU A 74 8.88 5.32 6.54
N ALA A 75 9.59 4.45 7.28
CA ALA A 75 10.67 4.87 8.16
C ALA A 75 11.83 5.52 7.38
N LYS A 76 12.28 4.90 6.29
CA LYS A 76 13.35 5.42 5.41
C LYS A 76 13.01 6.79 4.82
N ASN A 77 11.74 7.05 4.53
CA ASN A 77 11.25 8.32 4.02
C ASN A 77 10.92 9.36 5.11
N GLY A 78 11.10 9.03 6.40
CA GLY A 78 10.75 9.92 7.52
C GLY A 78 9.23 10.16 7.64
N MET A 79 8.44 9.15 7.26
CA MET A 79 6.97 9.20 7.16
C MET A 79 6.27 8.23 8.13
N LEU A 80 7.06 7.52 8.95
CA LEU A 80 6.56 6.76 10.09
C LEU A 80 6.36 7.72 11.27
N LYS A 81 5.11 7.85 11.74
CA LYS A 81 4.75 8.67 12.91
C LYS A 81 4.84 7.88 14.20
#